data_AF-A0AA35RDK9-F1
#
_entry.id   AF-A0AA35RDK9-F1
#
_cell.length_a   1.000
_cell.length_b   1.000
_cell.length_c   1.000
_cell.angle_alpha   90.00
_cell.angle_beta   90.00
_cell.angle_gamma   90.00
#
_symmetry.space_group_name_H-M   'P 1'
#
loop_
_entity.id
_entity.type
_entity.pdbx_description
1 polymer ?
#
loop_
_entity_poly.entity_id
_entity_poly.type
_entity_poly.pdbx_seq_one_letter_code
_entity_poly.pdbx_strand_id
1 'polypeptide(L)'
;MIKLVFLVFLALSLSEGDSEGASADRLQELAEELSGLVWQKWSNFSLSIYLEAQQNLSSEAVEEVNGSVIAEEVATNLSDSLSRFRHFLNETASFAESLYSNHRNQNCCSSVCQYGTEYSQDLCSMACNRSSIRYTSSGRGFGIGMETGWNGTRQCVMGSWGHQTCTPPGDEEEAAVHIPRDVHEEDPDVLCFVQWTEELSRHFTSTHSFLPYSDLTQYIGTDSRLLRFYPPFDWSALSQCNRCPLSLQDTFELGRRPWYTNTVTGDKFIVVLLDVSGSMAGFQSLLAKTTISQLLRALTSNDYFLIIQVGEGERTKNVGCFSEKTRATPENVLVASQDIMLLPDTNNVGRAHFSQPLQDYLRLLGNSTECHRVLIVFSDGEKETPLPVDLVRANNKDLEVQIFSFLVGGGPDDANMKIVSCQNRGRMGKIREYFDIIPAVLLITDSLALPTSRHIHYTLYRGISGSYELAMGLPLWKSSTNETFGIVGFDIPYQQLLTDALQKYRIGASGYAFVVDNNGELVSHPAISEQFVQSLSDDSLLSLDMDYFEFPLSSTQWAELRETILTGGHGQSSIATWALVERREVWFIS
;
A
#
# COMPACT_ATOMS: atom_id res chain seq x y z
N MET A 1 -1.46 -6.10 45.54
CA MET A 1 -0.17 -5.61 45.02
C MET A 1 0.07 -4.13 45.25
N ILE A 2 -0.83 -3.21 44.85
CA ILE A 2 -0.63 -1.75 45.01
C ILE A 2 -0.39 -1.31 46.48
N LYS A 3 -1.06 -1.95 47.45
CA LYS A 3 -0.81 -1.71 48.89
C LYS A 3 0.55 -2.22 49.40
N LEU A 4 1.20 -3.13 48.65
CA LEU A 4 2.45 -3.77 49.02
C LEU A 4 3.67 -2.97 48.54
N VAL A 5 3.57 -2.41 47.32
CA VAL A 5 4.56 -1.44 46.78
C VAL A 5 4.64 -0.19 47.66
N PHE A 6 3.50 0.26 48.21
CA PHE A 6 3.43 1.38 49.15
C PHE A 6 4.17 1.11 50.48
N LEU A 7 4.20 -0.14 50.96
CA LEU A 7 4.87 -0.52 52.21
C LEU A 7 6.41 -0.58 52.05
N VAL A 8 6.90 -1.04 50.90
CA VAL A 8 8.33 -1.05 50.58
C VAL A 8 8.87 0.39 50.41
N PHE A 9 8.09 1.27 49.77
CA PHE A 9 8.44 2.69 49.65
C PHE A 9 8.46 3.42 51.00
N LEU A 10 7.53 3.09 51.91
CA LEU A 10 7.51 3.63 53.27
C LEU A 10 8.69 3.15 54.12
N ALA A 11 9.12 1.89 53.96
CA ALA A 11 10.28 1.35 54.65
C ALA A 11 11.60 1.98 54.17
N LEU A 12 11.72 2.26 52.86
CA LEU A 12 12.90 2.94 52.29
C LEU A 12 12.98 4.41 52.73
N SER A 13 11.85 5.12 52.78
CA SER A 13 11.79 6.54 53.21
C SER A 13 11.99 6.76 54.71
N LEU A 14 11.84 5.71 55.54
CA LEU A 14 12.14 5.77 56.97
C LEU A 14 13.62 5.45 57.30
N SER A 15 14.43 5.09 56.30
CA SER A 15 15.84 4.68 56.49
C SER A 15 16.88 5.79 56.29
N GLU A 16 16.48 7.04 56.01
CA GLU A 16 17.39 8.19 55.86
C GLU A 16 18.03 8.68 57.19
N GLY A 17 17.85 7.95 58.30
CA GLY A 17 18.44 8.28 59.60
C GLY A 17 19.23 7.11 60.20
N ASP A 18 20.55 7.24 60.14
CA ASP A 18 21.59 6.55 60.93
C ASP A 18 22.06 5.12 60.56
N SER A 19 23.37 5.05 60.30
CA SER A 19 24.30 3.90 60.25
C SER A 19 24.25 2.96 59.02
N GLU A 20 25.19 3.19 58.08
CA GLU A 20 25.36 2.55 56.75
C GLU A 20 25.75 1.04 56.75
N GLY A 21 25.62 0.32 57.86
CA GLY A 21 25.94 -1.13 57.92
C GLY A 21 24.83 -1.98 58.51
N ALA A 22 24.18 -1.51 59.58
CA ALA A 22 23.08 -2.22 60.24
C ALA A 22 21.72 -2.02 59.55
N SER A 23 21.62 -1.05 58.62
CA SER A 23 20.38 -0.74 57.89
C SER A 23 20.13 -1.68 56.71
N ALA A 24 21.18 -2.13 56.01
CA ALA A 24 21.07 -3.03 54.86
C ALA A 24 20.64 -4.45 55.28
N ASP A 25 21.27 -5.01 56.32
CA ASP A 25 20.92 -6.33 56.85
C ASP A 25 19.48 -6.35 57.37
N ARG A 26 19.02 -5.27 58.03
CA ARG A 26 17.63 -5.12 58.47
C ARG A 26 16.63 -4.97 57.33
N LEU A 27 17.00 -4.26 56.27
CA LEU A 27 16.15 -4.14 55.08
C LEU A 27 16.05 -5.48 54.35
N GLN A 28 17.13 -6.26 54.30
CA GLN A 28 17.13 -7.61 53.75
C GLN A 28 16.27 -8.56 54.60
N GLU A 29 16.42 -8.55 55.92
CA GLU A 29 15.62 -9.37 56.83
C GLU A 29 14.12 -9.02 56.73
N LEU A 30 13.79 -7.73 56.67
CA LEU A 30 12.41 -7.26 56.46
C LEU A 30 11.87 -7.66 55.08
N ALA A 31 12.69 -7.59 54.04
CA ALA A 31 12.31 -8.02 52.69
C ALA A 31 12.06 -9.53 52.63
N GLU A 32 12.91 -10.33 53.29
CA GLU A 32 12.76 -11.78 53.41
C GLU A 32 11.47 -12.13 54.17
N GLU A 33 11.19 -11.48 55.31
CA GLU A 33 9.99 -11.72 56.11
C GLU A 33 8.71 -11.32 55.37
N LEU A 34 8.69 -10.15 54.72
CA LEU A 34 7.57 -9.70 53.90
C LEU A 34 7.36 -10.59 52.68
N SER A 35 8.44 -11.01 52.01
CA SER A 35 8.35 -11.93 50.88
C SER A 35 7.80 -13.29 51.30
N GLY A 36 8.19 -13.81 52.47
CA GLY A 36 7.69 -15.05 53.05
C GLY A 36 6.21 -14.97 53.40
N LEU A 37 5.76 -13.87 54.02
CA LEU A 37 4.34 -13.63 54.33
C LEU A 37 3.48 -13.50 53.07
N VAL A 38 3.99 -12.80 52.05
CA VAL A 38 3.32 -12.68 50.75
C VAL A 38 3.24 -14.04 50.08
N TRP A 39 4.34 -14.78 50.04
CA TRP A 39 4.42 -16.11 49.46
C TRP A 39 3.43 -17.05 50.14
N GLN A 40 3.36 -17.06 51.47
CA GLN A 40 2.45 -17.91 52.23
C GLN A 40 0.97 -17.56 51.98
N LYS A 41 0.63 -16.26 51.97
CA LYS A 41 -0.74 -15.83 51.68
C LYS A 41 -1.13 -16.12 50.22
N TRP A 42 -0.21 -15.85 49.29
CA TRP A 42 -0.42 -16.12 47.88
C TRP A 42 -0.54 -17.60 47.64
N SER A 43 0.37 -18.43 48.17
CA SER A 43 0.34 -19.89 48.04
C SER A 43 -0.94 -20.50 48.56
N ASN A 44 -1.45 -20.03 49.71
CA ASN A 44 -2.71 -20.53 50.26
C ASN A 44 -3.91 -20.15 49.37
N PHE A 45 -3.93 -18.93 48.83
CA PHE A 45 -4.99 -18.45 47.93
C PHE A 45 -4.93 -19.14 46.56
N SER A 46 -3.74 -19.26 45.97
CA SER A 46 -3.53 -19.95 44.70
C SER A 46 -3.77 -21.45 44.84
N LEU A 47 -3.45 -22.06 45.99
CA LEU A 47 -3.74 -23.47 46.26
C LEU A 47 -5.26 -23.71 46.34
N SER A 48 -6.03 -22.81 46.96
CA SER A 48 -7.50 -22.95 46.97
C SER A 48 -8.10 -22.87 45.58
N ILE A 49 -7.64 -21.94 44.74
CA ILE A 49 -8.08 -21.84 43.34
C ILE A 49 -7.62 -23.06 42.53
N TYR A 50 -6.38 -23.50 42.71
CA TYR A 50 -5.82 -24.67 42.04
C TYR A 50 -6.61 -25.94 42.38
N LEU A 51 -6.93 -26.17 43.66
CA LEU A 51 -7.69 -27.35 44.09
C LEU A 51 -9.14 -27.31 43.56
N GLU A 52 -9.76 -26.13 43.50
CA GLU A 52 -11.09 -25.92 42.91
C GLU A 52 -11.07 -26.17 41.38
N ALA A 53 -10.04 -25.66 40.68
CA ALA A 53 -9.82 -25.94 39.27
C ALA A 53 -9.53 -27.43 39.03
N GLN A 54 -8.73 -28.07 39.87
CA GLN A 54 -8.36 -29.49 39.74
C GLN A 54 -9.56 -30.42 39.98
N GLN A 55 -10.49 -30.06 40.88
CA GLN A 55 -11.76 -30.76 41.03
C GLN A 55 -12.62 -30.64 39.76
N ASN A 56 -12.69 -29.45 39.15
CA ASN A 56 -13.42 -29.23 37.90
C ASN A 56 -12.77 -29.92 36.68
N LEU A 57 -11.44 -30.02 36.65
CA LEU A 57 -10.66 -30.65 35.57
C LEU A 57 -10.61 -32.18 35.65
N SER A 58 -10.97 -32.78 36.80
CA SER A 58 -10.91 -34.24 36.99
C SER A 58 -11.86 -35.04 36.08
N SER A 59 -12.82 -34.38 35.43
CA SER A 59 -13.71 -34.95 34.41
C SER A 59 -13.31 -34.65 32.97
N GLU A 60 -12.24 -33.88 32.72
CA GLU A 60 -11.80 -33.49 31.38
C GLU A 60 -10.57 -34.29 30.93
N ALA A 61 -10.55 -34.71 29.67
CA ALA A 61 -9.39 -35.38 29.08
C ALA A 61 -8.32 -34.34 28.73
N VAL A 62 -7.09 -34.54 29.19
CA VAL A 62 -5.93 -33.73 28.80
C VAL A 62 -5.33 -34.32 27.54
N GLU A 63 -5.43 -33.60 26.42
CA GLU A 63 -4.79 -33.96 25.17
C GLU A 63 -3.46 -33.20 25.03
N GLU A 64 -2.39 -33.91 24.66
CA GLU A 64 -1.11 -33.27 24.35
C GLU A 64 -1.19 -32.61 22.98
N VAL A 65 -0.81 -31.34 22.93
CA VAL A 65 -0.95 -30.51 21.74
C VAL A 65 0.43 -30.36 21.08
N ASN A 66 0.59 -30.94 19.88
CA ASN A 66 1.84 -30.86 19.13
C ASN A 66 1.86 -29.62 18.22
N GLY A 67 2.74 -28.65 18.53
CA GLY A 67 2.86 -27.40 17.78
C GLY A 67 3.23 -27.57 16.30
N SER A 68 3.99 -28.61 15.94
CA SER A 68 4.33 -28.86 14.53
C SER A 68 3.11 -29.28 13.71
N VAL A 69 2.24 -30.12 14.30
CA VAL A 69 1.00 -30.58 13.66
C VAL A 69 0.01 -29.42 13.54
N ILE A 70 -0.07 -28.56 14.57
CA ILE A 70 -0.89 -27.34 14.48
C ILE A 70 -0.41 -26.46 13.34
N ALA A 71 0.88 -26.17 13.27
CA ALA A 71 1.41 -25.31 12.22
C ALA A 71 1.07 -25.86 10.82
N GLU A 72 1.18 -27.18 10.63
CA GLU A 72 0.93 -27.83 9.34
C GLU A 72 -0.56 -27.81 8.96
N GLU A 73 -1.43 -28.14 9.90
CA GLU A 73 -2.87 -28.11 9.66
C GLU A 73 -3.40 -26.68 9.49
N VAL A 74 -2.86 -25.70 10.24
CA VAL A 74 -3.22 -24.28 10.09
C VAL A 74 -2.77 -23.77 8.72
N ALA A 75 -1.52 -24.05 8.32
CA ALA A 75 -1.02 -23.69 7.00
C ALA A 75 -1.85 -24.32 5.87
N THR A 76 -2.23 -25.59 6.02
CA THR A 76 -3.09 -26.29 5.06
C THR A 76 -4.47 -25.64 4.97
N ASN A 77 -5.11 -25.35 6.10
CA ASN A 77 -6.42 -24.69 6.16
C ASN A 77 -6.40 -23.29 5.53
N LEU A 78 -5.33 -22.53 5.77
CA LEU A 78 -5.13 -21.20 5.16
C LEU A 78 -4.92 -21.32 3.65
N SER A 79 -4.10 -22.27 3.21
CA SER A 79 -3.89 -22.57 1.80
C SER A 79 -5.19 -22.95 1.08
N ASP A 80 -6.01 -23.81 1.68
CA ASP A 80 -7.32 -24.18 1.13
C ASP A 80 -8.27 -22.99 1.05
N SER A 81 -8.23 -22.11 2.05
CA SER A 81 -9.04 -20.89 2.07
C SER A 81 -8.60 -19.90 0.99
N LEU A 82 -7.30 -19.68 0.84
CA LEU A 82 -6.73 -18.87 -0.24
C LEU A 82 -7.00 -19.47 -1.62
N SER A 83 -7.02 -20.80 -1.75
CA SER A 83 -7.36 -21.49 -3.00
C SER A 83 -8.80 -21.21 -3.43
N ARG A 84 -9.75 -21.12 -2.49
CA ARG A 84 -11.14 -20.71 -2.79
C ARG A 84 -11.20 -19.28 -3.32
N PHE A 85 -10.52 -18.32 -2.67
CA PHE A 85 -10.45 -16.95 -3.18
C PHE A 85 -9.81 -16.88 -4.56
N ARG A 86 -8.71 -17.60 -4.78
CA ARG A 86 -8.05 -17.71 -6.08
C ARG A 86 -8.96 -18.25 -7.18
N HIS A 87 -9.80 -19.23 -6.88
CA HIS A 87 -10.75 -19.77 -7.85
C HIS A 87 -11.72 -18.68 -8.32
N PHE A 88 -12.42 -18.02 -7.38
CA PHE A 88 -13.37 -16.97 -7.69
C PHE A 88 -12.72 -15.73 -8.33
N LEU A 89 -11.51 -15.37 -7.93
CA LEU A 89 -10.78 -14.25 -8.54
C LEU A 89 -10.48 -14.51 -10.02
N ASN A 90 -10.08 -15.73 -10.37
CA ASN A 90 -9.86 -16.13 -11.78
C ASN A 90 -11.17 -16.12 -12.59
N GLU A 91 -12.29 -16.56 -11.99
CA GLU A 91 -13.60 -16.51 -12.64
C GLU A 91 -14.02 -15.06 -12.90
N THR A 92 -13.89 -14.18 -11.89
CA THR A 92 -14.17 -12.75 -11.98
C THR A 92 -13.31 -12.09 -13.06
N ALA A 93 -12.01 -12.39 -13.12
CA ALA A 93 -11.13 -11.88 -14.17
C ALA A 93 -11.57 -12.32 -15.57
N SER A 94 -11.85 -13.61 -15.75
CA SER A 94 -12.31 -14.16 -17.03
C SER A 94 -13.63 -13.53 -17.48
N PHE A 95 -14.54 -13.29 -16.53
CA PHE A 95 -15.80 -12.62 -16.80
C PHE A 95 -15.60 -11.15 -17.19
N ALA A 96 -14.75 -10.41 -16.46
CA ALA A 96 -14.41 -9.03 -16.78
C ALA A 96 -13.73 -8.87 -18.16
N GLU A 97 -12.77 -9.75 -18.51
CA GLU A 97 -12.11 -9.77 -19.83
C GLU A 97 -13.12 -10.02 -20.96
N SER A 98 -14.10 -10.91 -20.72
CA SER A 98 -15.20 -11.19 -21.67
C SER A 98 -16.11 -9.98 -21.85
N LEU A 99 -16.54 -9.33 -20.77
CA LEU A 99 -17.36 -8.11 -20.81
C LEU A 99 -16.64 -7.00 -21.59
N TYR A 100 -15.37 -6.74 -21.27
CA TYR A 100 -14.57 -5.73 -21.96
C TYR A 100 -14.43 -6.02 -23.46
N SER A 101 -14.17 -7.29 -23.82
CA SER A 101 -14.03 -7.71 -25.22
C SER A 101 -15.33 -7.57 -26.01
N ASN A 102 -16.48 -7.88 -25.40
CA ASN A 102 -17.80 -7.73 -26.03
C ASN A 102 -18.20 -6.25 -26.16
N HIS A 103 -17.81 -5.42 -25.20
CA HIS A 103 -18.18 -4.01 -25.16
C HIS A 103 -17.48 -3.16 -26.21
N ARG A 104 -16.23 -3.49 -26.60
CA ARG A 104 -15.48 -2.77 -27.64
C ARG A 104 -16.19 -2.70 -29.01
N ASN A 105 -17.20 -3.54 -29.25
CA ASN A 105 -18.00 -3.51 -30.49
C ASN A 105 -19.29 -2.66 -30.40
N GLN A 106 -19.58 -2.02 -29.26
CA GLN A 106 -20.77 -1.19 -29.06
C GLN A 106 -20.45 0.12 -28.31
N ASN A 107 -20.05 1.15 -29.06
CA ASN A 107 -20.21 2.58 -28.71
C ASN A 107 -19.59 3.10 -27.38
N CYS A 108 -18.29 2.94 -27.15
CA CYS A 108 -17.56 3.92 -26.33
C CYS A 108 -17.07 5.08 -27.21
N CYS A 109 -17.52 6.29 -26.90
CA CYS A 109 -17.33 7.47 -27.75
C CYS A 109 -15.86 7.95 -27.87
N SER A 110 -14.90 7.36 -27.15
CA SER A 110 -13.50 7.83 -27.13
C SER A 110 -12.67 7.47 -28.36
N SER A 111 -13.11 6.53 -29.21
CA SER A 111 -12.40 6.20 -30.44
C SER A 111 -12.53 7.24 -31.58
N VAL A 112 -13.36 8.28 -31.42
CA VAL A 112 -13.74 9.20 -32.53
C VAL A 112 -13.32 10.67 -32.32
N CYS A 113 -13.07 11.14 -31.08
CA CYS A 113 -12.81 12.58 -30.85
C CYS A 113 -11.29 12.97 -30.83
N GLN A 114 -10.36 12.05 -31.11
CA GLN A 114 -8.93 12.36 -31.28
C GLN A 114 -8.64 12.73 -32.74
N TYR A 115 -8.79 14.00 -33.15
CA TYR A 115 -8.02 14.73 -34.17
C TYR A 115 -8.77 16.04 -34.49
N GLY A 116 -8.25 17.17 -34.01
CA GLY A 116 -8.93 18.45 -34.04
C GLY A 116 -9.06 19.09 -35.42
N THR A 117 -10.13 19.88 -35.59
CA THR A 117 -10.20 21.18 -36.30
C THR A 117 -11.46 21.90 -35.80
N GLU A 118 -11.57 23.22 -35.94
CA GLU A 118 -12.69 24.07 -35.43
C GLU A 118 -14.12 23.65 -35.86
N TYR A 119 -14.27 22.66 -36.74
CA TYR A 119 -15.54 22.00 -37.09
C TYR A 119 -15.86 20.73 -36.26
N SER A 120 -15.00 20.33 -35.31
CA SER A 120 -15.14 19.12 -34.48
C SER A 120 -16.04 19.28 -33.24
N GLN A 121 -16.51 20.50 -32.96
CA GLN A 121 -17.30 20.82 -31.76
C GLN A 121 -18.82 20.56 -31.90
N ASP A 122 -19.36 20.55 -33.12
CA ASP A 122 -20.81 20.31 -33.37
C ASP A 122 -21.15 18.82 -33.65
N LEU A 123 -20.15 17.96 -33.85
CA LEU A 123 -20.32 16.54 -34.20
C LEU A 123 -20.11 15.56 -33.03
N CYS A 124 -19.22 15.84 -32.05
CA CYS A 124 -19.19 15.07 -30.78
C CYS A 124 -20.44 15.37 -29.91
N SER A 125 -21.08 16.54 -30.09
CA SER A 125 -22.32 16.96 -29.41
C SER A 125 -23.61 16.27 -29.91
N MET A 126 -23.58 15.59 -31.06
CA MET A 126 -24.63 14.63 -31.47
C MET A 126 -24.33 13.19 -31.07
N ALA A 127 -23.06 12.83 -30.83
CA ALA A 127 -22.62 11.45 -30.58
C ALA A 127 -23.04 10.91 -29.19
N CYS A 128 -23.13 11.77 -28.17
CA CYS A 128 -23.71 11.41 -26.87
C CYS A 128 -25.25 11.50 -26.82
N ASN A 129 -25.91 12.14 -27.79
CA ASN A 129 -27.34 12.47 -27.70
C ASN A 129 -28.31 11.28 -28.00
N ARG A 130 -27.80 10.05 -27.98
CA ARG A 130 -28.55 8.80 -28.19
C ARG A 130 -28.18 7.66 -27.23
N SER A 131 -27.30 7.86 -26.25
CA SER A 131 -27.29 6.99 -25.07
C SER A 131 -28.57 7.32 -24.29
N SER A 132 -29.56 6.43 -24.34
CA SER A 132 -30.92 6.66 -23.84
C SER A 132 -30.99 6.87 -22.32
N ILE A 133 -30.62 8.06 -21.87
CA ILE A 133 -30.89 8.63 -20.56
C ILE A 133 -31.84 9.80 -20.84
N ARG A 134 -33.14 9.61 -20.57
CA ARG A 134 -34.15 10.66 -20.75
C ARG A 134 -34.17 11.58 -19.53
N TYR A 135 -33.84 12.85 -19.77
CA TYR A 135 -33.95 13.93 -18.80
C TYR A 135 -35.43 14.29 -18.56
N THR A 136 -35.81 14.46 -17.29
CA THR A 136 -36.97 15.29 -16.92
C THR A 136 -36.49 16.48 -16.08
N SER A 137 -36.81 17.67 -16.57
CA SER A 137 -36.41 18.94 -16.00
C SER A 137 -37.49 19.48 -15.07
N SER A 138 -37.21 19.56 -13.76
CA SER A 138 -37.80 20.60 -12.92
C SER A 138 -37.05 20.73 -11.59
N GLY A 139 -36.26 21.81 -11.48
CA GLY A 139 -36.05 22.61 -10.27
C GLY A 139 -35.67 21.92 -8.96
N ARG A 140 -34.40 22.09 -8.58
CA ARG A 140 -33.77 21.85 -7.26
C ARG A 140 -33.51 20.38 -6.90
N GLY A 141 -32.22 20.03 -6.91
CA GLY A 141 -31.69 18.72 -6.53
C GLY A 141 -31.47 17.84 -7.76
N PHE A 142 -30.27 17.84 -8.32
CA PHE A 142 -29.92 17.02 -9.48
C PHE A 142 -29.59 15.60 -9.02
N GLY A 143 -30.51 14.67 -9.22
CA GLY A 143 -30.27 13.23 -9.17
C GLY A 143 -30.33 12.66 -10.60
N ILE A 144 -29.39 11.78 -10.92
CA ILE A 144 -29.36 11.04 -12.20
C ILE A 144 -30.51 10.04 -12.18
N GLY A 145 -31.33 9.98 -13.24
CA GLY A 145 -32.44 9.04 -13.39
C GLY A 145 -32.24 8.14 -14.61
N MET A 146 -32.09 6.83 -14.38
CA MET A 146 -32.16 5.80 -15.43
C MET A 146 -33.62 5.36 -15.61
N GLU A 147 -34.25 5.67 -16.75
CA GLU A 147 -35.53 5.05 -17.15
C GLU A 147 -35.29 3.66 -17.77
N THR A 148 -35.10 2.64 -16.94
CA THR A 148 -35.48 1.27 -17.33
C THR A 148 -36.95 1.09 -16.96
N GLY A 149 -37.75 0.42 -17.81
CA GLY A 149 -39.21 0.29 -17.69
C GLY A 149 -39.76 -0.50 -16.49
N TRP A 150 -39.22 -0.24 -15.29
CA TRP A 150 -39.72 -0.63 -13.98
C TRP A 150 -39.78 0.63 -13.12
N ASN A 151 -40.85 0.77 -12.33
CA ASN A 151 -41.30 2.01 -11.71
C ASN A 151 -40.46 2.45 -10.49
N GLY A 152 -39.13 2.51 -10.62
CA GLY A 152 -38.19 2.93 -9.59
C GLY A 152 -36.97 3.63 -10.20
N THR A 153 -36.83 4.93 -9.95
CA THR A 153 -35.70 5.75 -10.38
C THR A 153 -34.43 5.38 -9.61
N ARG A 154 -33.42 4.80 -10.27
CA ARG A 154 -32.07 4.62 -9.72
C ARG A 154 -31.42 5.99 -9.52
N GLN A 155 -31.28 6.45 -8.27
CA GLN A 155 -30.63 7.71 -7.93
C GLN A 155 -29.14 7.46 -7.63
N CYS A 156 -28.23 8.08 -8.39
CA CYS A 156 -26.88 8.29 -7.91
C CYS A 156 -26.95 9.35 -6.80
N VAL A 157 -26.61 8.99 -5.56
CA VAL A 157 -26.67 9.92 -4.43
C VAL A 157 -25.41 10.79 -4.44
N MET A 158 -25.57 12.04 -4.87
CA MET A 158 -24.53 13.06 -4.69
C MET A 158 -24.31 13.33 -3.20
N GLY A 159 -23.10 13.08 -2.72
CA GLY A 159 -22.60 13.79 -1.55
C GLY A 159 -22.46 15.26 -1.91
N SER A 160 -22.91 16.17 -1.05
CA SER A 160 -23.15 17.59 -1.36
C SER A 160 -21.93 18.41 -1.82
N TRP A 161 -20.74 17.83 -2.01
CA TRP A 161 -19.47 18.57 -2.11
C TRP A 161 -18.38 17.90 -2.96
N GLY A 162 -18.71 17.37 -4.15
CA GLY A 162 -17.70 17.01 -5.16
C GLY A 162 -17.08 15.62 -5.03
N HIS A 163 -17.83 14.67 -4.47
CA HIS A 163 -17.52 13.24 -4.53
C HIS A 163 -18.72 12.52 -5.10
N GLN A 164 -18.46 11.58 -6.01
CA GLN A 164 -19.49 10.81 -6.69
C GLN A 164 -19.25 9.34 -6.43
N THR A 165 -19.93 8.81 -5.43
CA THR A 165 -20.21 7.38 -5.37
C THR A 165 -21.62 7.15 -5.91
N CYS A 166 -21.71 6.42 -7.02
CA CYS A 166 -22.99 5.95 -7.52
C CYS A 166 -23.46 4.76 -6.66
N THR A 167 -23.96 5.03 -5.47
CA THR A 167 -24.67 4.03 -4.64
C THR A 167 -26.16 4.17 -4.86
N PRO A 168 -26.90 3.10 -5.21
CA PRO A 168 -28.35 3.13 -5.08
C PRO A 168 -28.71 3.31 -3.60
N PRO A 169 -29.67 4.17 -3.25
CA PRO A 169 -30.11 4.26 -1.87
C PRO A 169 -30.83 2.99 -1.45
N GLY A 170 -30.21 2.19 -0.56
CA GLY A 170 -30.87 1.10 0.16
C GLY A 170 -30.75 -0.31 -0.42
N ASP A 171 -30.02 -0.51 -1.51
CA ASP A 171 -29.79 -1.84 -2.09
C ASP A 171 -28.37 -2.32 -1.78
N GLU A 172 -28.21 -3.18 -0.76
CA GLU A 172 -26.98 -3.96 -0.47
C GLU A 172 -26.62 -4.94 -1.61
N GLU A 173 -27.39 -4.94 -2.70
CA GLU A 173 -27.29 -5.84 -3.85
C GLU A 173 -26.53 -5.25 -5.06
N GLU A 174 -26.07 -3.99 -5.01
CA GLU A 174 -25.33 -3.37 -6.14
C GLU A 174 -23.94 -2.83 -5.75
N ALA A 175 -22.98 -2.96 -6.69
CA ALA A 175 -21.62 -2.47 -6.54
C ALA A 175 -21.52 -0.95 -6.81
N ALA A 176 -20.74 -0.25 -6.01
CA ALA A 176 -20.48 1.18 -6.15
C ALA A 176 -19.37 1.46 -7.19
N VAL A 177 -19.37 2.68 -7.75
CA VAL A 177 -18.29 3.19 -8.60
C VAL A 177 -17.66 4.40 -7.93
N HIS A 178 -16.34 4.43 -7.85
CA HIS A 178 -15.54 5.58 -7.43
C HIS A 178 -14.91 6.25 -8.65
N ILE A 179 -15.05 7.57 -8.72
CA ILE A 179 -14.54 8.45 -9.76
C ILE A 179 -13.55 9.43 -9.10
N PRO A 180 -12.30 9.53 -9.58
CA PRO A 180 -11.34 10.52 -9.09
C PRO A 180 -11.87 11.95 -9.21
N ARG A 181 -11.51 12.82 -8.27
CA ARG A 181 -12.05 14.19 -8.21
C ARG A 181 -11.71 15.08 -9.41
N ASP A 182 -10.61 14.79 -10.10
CA ASP A 182 -10.17 15.51 -11.30
C ASP A 182 -10.84 15.01 -12.59
N VAL A 183 -11.63 13.93 -12.51
CA VAL A 183 -12.36 13.33 -13.63
C VAL A 183 -13.85 13.67 -13.53
N HIS A 184 -14.45 14.09 -14.64
CA HIS A 184 -15.85 14.48 -14.69
C HIS A 184 -16.75 13.26 -14.94
N GLU A 185 -17.87 13.12 -14.22
CA GLU A 185 -18.80 11.98 -14.39
C GLU A 185 -19.42 11.84 -15.79
N GLU A 186 -19.59 12.97 -16.48
CA GLU A 186 -20.12 12.99 -17.85
C GLU A 186 -19.06 12.68 -18.91
N ASP A 187 -17.80 12.44 -18.49
CA ASP A 187 -16.75 12.04 -19.43
C ASP A 187 -17.17 10.73 -20.12
N PRO A 188 -17.13 10.66 -21.47
CA PRO A 188 -17.44 9.45 -22.20
C PRO A 188 -16.70 8.20 -21.73
N ASP A 189 -15.46 8.33 -21.26
CA ASP A 189 -14.70 7.20 -20.74
C ASP A 189 -15.26 6.69 -19.39
N VAL A 190 -15.79 7.59 -18.55
CA VAL A 190 -16.49 7.23 -17.31
C VAL A 190 -17.81 6.54 -17.61
N LEU A 191 -18.62 7.10 -18.50
CA LEU A 191 -19.90 6.51 -18.89
C LEU A 191 -19.72 5.11 -19.51
N CYS A 192 -18.69 4.97 -20.37
CA CYS A 192 -18.28 3.70 -20.93
C CYS A 192 -17.94 2.70 -19.81
N PHE A 193 -17.06 3.08 -18.88
CA PHE A 193 -16.68 2.23 -17.75
C PHE A 193 -17.88 1.76 -16.93
N VAL A 194 -18.76 2.69 -16.53
CA VAL A 194 -19.96 2.37 -15.74
C VAL A 194 -20.84 1.37 -16.47
N GLN A 195 -21.02 1.54 -17.79
CA GLN A 195 -21.89 0.70 -18.62
C GLN A 195 -21.36 -0.74 -18.75
N TRP A 196 -20.09 -0.93 -19.14
CA TRP A 196 -19.59 -2.28 -19.39
C TRP A 196 -19.32 -3.08 -18.11
N THR A 197 -19.08 -2.38 -17.00
CA THR A 197 -18.91 -3.01 -15.68
C THR A 197 -20.22 -3.23 -14.93
N GLU A 198 -21.38 -2.82 -15.45
CA GLU A 198 -22.67 -2.98 -14.76
C GLU A 198 -22.98 -4.45 -14.41
N GLU A 199 -22.68 -5.37 -15.34
CA GLU A 199 -22.92 -6.80 -15.13
C GLU A 199 -22.04 -7.41 -14.03
N LEU A 200 -20.91 -6.77 -13.69
CA LEU A 200 -20.06 -7.22 -12.57
C LEU A 200 -20.75 -7.10 -11.23
N SER A 201 -21.72 -6.18 -11.05
CA SER A 201 -22.46 -6.06 -9.79
C SER A 201 -23.13 -7.38 -9.40
N ARG A 202 -23.83 -8.04 -10.33
CA ARG A 202 -24.48 -9.34 -10.08
C ARG A 202 -23.47 -10.47 -9.87
N HIS A 203 -22.33 -10.40 -10.55
CA HIS A 203 -21.25 -11.38 -10.38
C HIS A 203 -20.62 -11.25 -9.00
N PHE A 204 -20.37 -10.02 -8.53
CA PHE A 204 -19.84 -9.76 -7.19
C PHE A 204 -20.80 -10.22 -6.10
N THR A 205 -22.10 -9.93 -6.19
CA THR A 205 -23.06 -10.40 -5.18
C THR A 205 -23.16 -11.92 -5.13
N SER A 206 -23.21 -12.57 -6.30
CA SER A 206 -23.18 -14.04 -6.37
C SER A 206 -21.91 -14.61 -5.75
N THR A 207 -20.74 -14.06 -6.10
CA THR A 207 -19.45 -14.52 -5.58
C THR A 207 -19.35 -14.30 -4.07
N HIS A 208 -19.80 -13.14 -3.58
CA HIS A 208 -19.79 -12.79 -2.16
C HIS A 208 -20.59 -13.80 -1.33
N SER A 209 -21.74 -14.27 -1.83
CA SER A 209 -22.55 -15.28 -1.14
C SER A 209 -21.88 -16.65 -0.96
N PHE A 210 -20.89 -16.97 -1.80
CA PHE A 210 -20.09 -18.20 -1.69
C PHE A 210 -18.82 -18.02 -0.88
N LEU A 211 -18.42 -16.77 -0.58
CA LEU A 211 -17.26 -16.47 0.21
C LEU A 211 -17.63 -16.32 1.69
N PRO A 212 -16.80 -16.81 2.62
CA PRO A 212 -17.21 -16.97 4.02
C PRO A 212 -17.20 -15.67 4.86
N TYR A 213 -16.84 -14.51 4.29
CA TYR A 213 -16.65 -13.27 5.04
C TYR A 213 -17.51 -12.13 4.48
N SER A 214 -18.37 -11.56 5.34
CA SER A 214 -19.24 -10.42 5.00
C SER A 214 -18.47 -9.14 4.69
N ASP A 215 -17.27 -8.99 5.27
CA ASP A 215 -16.48 -7.77 5.18
C ASP A 215 -15.50 -7.81 4.00
N LEU A 216 -15.57 -8.86 3.18
CA LEU A 216 -14.73 -9.00 2.00
C LEU A 216 -15.16 -8.02 0.91
N THR A 217 -14.21 -7.17 0.49
CA THR A 217 -14.39 -6.27 -0.63
C THR A 217 -13.89 -6.92 -1.92
N GLN A 218 -14.68 -6.82 -2.99
CA GLN A 218 -14.32 -7.21 -4.34
C GLN A 218 -14.31 -5.97 -5.23
N TYR A 219 -13.35 -5.86 -6.14
CA TYR A 219 -13.27 -4.69 -7.00
C TYR A 219 -12.64 -4.97 -8.37
N ILE A 220 -12.93 -4.05 -9.28
CA ILE A 220 -12.26 -3.89 -10.57
C ILE A 220 -11.75 -2.44 -10.69
N GLY A 221 -10.45 -2.29 -10.95
CA GLY A 221 -9.81 -1.00 -11.22
C GLY A 221 -9.20 -1.00 -12.62
N THR A 222 -9.34 0.08 -13.37
CA THR A 222 -8.86 0.15 -14.78
C THR A 222 -7.77 1.19 -15.01
N ASP A 223 -7.11 1.12 -16.17
CA ASP A 223 -6.17 2.11 -16.68
C ASP A 223 -6.82 3.51 -16.89
N SER A 224 -8.16 3.58 -16.92
CA SER A 224 -8.94 4.83 -16.88
C SER A 224 -9.04 5.47 -15.49
N ARG A 225 -8.33 4.94 -14.47
CA ARG A 225 -8.37 5.41 -13.06
C ARG A 225 -9.72 5.27 -12.36
N LEU A 226 -10.62 4.45 -12.90
CA LEU A 226 -11.96 4.20 -12.35
C LEU A 226 -12.03 2.87 -11.63
N LEU A 227 -12.77 2.86 -10.51
CA LEU A 227 -12.92 1.71 -9.62
C LEU A 227 -14.40 1.36 -9.48
N ARG A 228 -14.76 0.08 -9.62
CA ARG A 228 -16.05 -0.46 -9.17
C ARG A 228 -15.80 -1.48 -8.07
N PHE A 229 -16.55 -1.41 -6.99
CA PHE A 229 -16.32 -2.25 -5.80
C PHE A 229 -17.62 -2.67 -5.10
N TYR A 230 -17.56 -3.81 -4.40
CA TYR A 230 -18.67 -4.42 -3.66
C TYR A 230 -18.17 -5.09 -2.38
N PRO A 231 -18.84 -4.99 -1.23
CA PRO A 231 -20.07 -4.23 -1.00
C PRO A 231 -19.84 -2.72 -1.10
N PRO A 232 -20.90 -1.92 -1.32
CA PRO A 232 -20.78 -0.47 -1.37
C PRO A 232 -20.44 0.08 0.02
N PHE A 233 -19.44 0.96 0.09
CA PHE A 233 -19.07 1.71 1.29
C PHE A 233 -19.52 3.16 1.16
N ASP A 234 -19.99 3.76 2.25
CA ASP A 234 -20.38 5.15 2.29
C ASP A 234 -19.15 6.08 2.31
N TRP A 235 -18.73 6.47 1.11
CA TRP A 235 -17.64 7.42 0.89
C TRP A 235 -17.93 8.82 1.43
N SER A 236 -19.19 9.10 1.82
CA SER A 236 -19.57 10.41 2.31
C SER A 236 -18.87 10.77 3.61
N ALA A 237 -18.49 9.81 4.45
CA ALA A 237 -17.74 10.04 5.69
C ALA A 237 -16.34 10.65 5.45
N LEU A 238 -15.68 10.32 4.34
CA LEU A 238 -14.37 10.85 3.94
C LEU A 238 -14.47 12.18 3.17
N SER A 239 -15.67 12.52 2.70
CA SER A 239 -15.95 13.64 1.79
C SER A 239 -16.33 14.96 2.47
N GLN A 240 -16.64 14.93 3.78
CA GLN A 240 -17.41 15.97 4.47
C GLN A 240 -16.67 17.31 4.73
N CYS A 241 -15.46 17.52 4.22
CA CYS A 241 -14.72 18.75 4.50
C CYS A 241 -13.99 19.39 3.30
N ASN A 242 -14.58 20.46 2.77
CA ASN A 242 -14.00 21.29 1.70
C ASN A 242 -12.85 22.22 2.13
N ARG A 243 -12.53 22.30 3.43
CA ARG A 243 -11.47 23.18 3.98
C ARG A 243 -10.54 22.46 4.95
N CYS A 244 -10.48 21.14 4.86
CA CYS A 244 -9.57 20.37 5.69
C CYS A 244 -8.22 20.17 4.97
N PRO A 245 -7.13 19.95 5.73
CA PRO A 245 -5.85 19.49 5.19
C PRO A 245 -6.03 18.33 4.20
N LEU A 246 -5.11 18.15 3.24
CA LEU A 246 -5.13 17.07 2.25
C LEU A 246 -5.29 15.67 2.87
N SER A 247 -4.86 15.49 4.12
CA SER A 247 -5.03 14.26 4.91
C SER A 247 -6.48 13.94 5.32
N LEU A 248 -7.41 14.87 5.12
CA LEU A 248 -8.85 14.76 5.44
C LEU A 248 -9.72 14.98 4.19
N GLN A 249 -9.09 14.96 3.01
CA GLN A 249 -9.77 14.98 1.71
C GLN A 249 -9.60 13.62 1.05
N ASP A 250 -10.63 13.17 0.32
CA ASP A 250 -10.50 12.05 -0.59
C ASP A 250 -9.41 12.33 -1.63
N THR A 251 -8.29 11.67 -1.44
CA THR A 251 -7.12 11.66 -2.33
C THR A 251 -6.98 10.29 -2.98
N PHE A 252 -8.06 9.50 -3.01
CA PHE A 252 -8.05 8.16 -3.56
C PHE A 252 -7.75 8.19 -5.05
N GLU A 253 -6.65 7.55 -5.40
CA GLU A 253 -6.15 7.43 -6.77
C GLU A 253 -5.65 6.01 -6.99
N LEU A 254 -6.26 5.29 -7.93
CA LEU A 254 -5.95 3.88 -8.18
C LEU A 254 -4.45 3.64 -8.46
N GLY A 255 -3.85 4.42 -9.36
CA GLY A 255 -2.43 4.29 -9.73
C GLY A 255 -1.45 4.58 -8.59
N ARG A 256 -1.93 5.01 -7.43
CA ARG A 256 -1.14 5.23 -6.21
C ARG A 256 -1.40 4.19 -5.14
N ARG A 257 -2.36 3.29 -5.33
CA ARG A 257 -2.67 2.24 -4.36
C ARG A 257 -1.65 1.11 -4.51
N PRO A 258 -0.97 0.70 -3.41
CA PRO A 258 0.04 -0.35 -3.47
C PRO A 258 -0.47 -1.64 -4.12
N TRP A 259 -1.70 -2.06 -3.82
CA TRP A 259 -2.30 -3.27 -4.41
C TRP A 259 -2.53 -3.17 -5.92
N TYR A 260 -2.85 -1.99 -6.43
CA TYR A 260 -3.01 -1.76 -7.87
C TYR A 260 -1.65 -1.76 -8.55
N THR A 261 -0.72 -0.93 -8.06
CA THR A 261 0.61 -0.78 -8.64
C THR A 261 1.41 -2.09 -8.59
N ASN A 262 1.34 -2.85 -7.50
CA ASN A 262 2.02 -4.15 -7.37
C ASN A 262 1.47 -5.21 -8.34
N THR A 263 0.20 -5.11 -8.74
CA THR A 263 -0.44 -6.07 -9.65
C THR A 263 -0.19 -5.71 -11.12
N VAL A 264 -0.21 -4.40 -11.44
CA VAL A 264 -0.08 -3.88 -12.81
C VAL A 264 1.38 -3.67 -13.23
N THR A 265 2.26 -3.37 -12.28
CA THR A 265 3.69 -3.09 -12.52
C THR A 265 4.54 -4.19 -11.89
N GLY A 266 5.67 -4.52 -12.53
CA GLY A 266 6.66 -5.40 -11.91
C GLY A 266 7.60 -4.63 -10.97
N ASP A 267 8.51 -5.37 -10.33
CA ASP A 267 9.57 -4.81 -9.49
C ASP A 267 10.40 -3.79 -10.27
N LYS A 268 10.60 -2.62 -9.67
CA LYS A 268 11.29 -1.48 -10.30
C LYS A 268 12.46 -1.01 -9.46
N PHE A 269 13.56 -0.69 -10.14
CA PHE A 269 14.64 0.11 -9.59
C PHE A 269 14.64 1.49 -10.24
N ILE A 270 14.32 2.52 -9.43
CA ILE A 270 14.23 3.91 -9.87
C ILE A 270 15.44 4.72 -9.38
N VAL A 271 16.19 5.31 -10.31
CA VAL A 271 17.17 6.35 -9.99
C VAL A 271 16.60 7.71 -10.37
N VAL A 272 16.52 8.61 -9.39
CA VAL A 272 16.06 9.98 -9.57
C VAL A 272 17.25 10.94 -9.59
N LEU A 273 17.38 11.70 -10.67
CA LEU A 273 18.31 12.82 -10.80
C LEU A 273 17.55 14.13 -10.59
N LEU A 274 17.81 14.79 -9.47
CA LEU A 274 17.22 16.07 -9.08
C LEU A 274 18.18 17.21 -9.42
N ASP A 275 17.77 18.08 -10.33
CA ASP A 275 18.46 19.34 -10.62
C ASP A 275 18.43 20.27 -9.40
N VAL A 276 19.62 20.62 -8.90
CA VAL A 276 19.84 21.62 -7.84
C VAL A 276 20.65 22.81 -8.36
N SER A 277 20.45 23.20 -9.61
CA SER A 277 20.98 24.45 -10.17
C SER A 277 20.27 25.68 -9.58
N GLY A 278 20.85 26.86 -9.81
CA GLY A 278 20.30 28.12 -9.29
C GLY A 278 18.91 28.47 -9.82
N SER A 279 18.55 28.00 -11.02
CA SER A 279 17.24 28.26 -11.63
C SER A 279 16.10 27.45 -11.00
N MET A 280 16.44 26.31 -10.39
CA MET A 280 15.53 25.48 -9.62
C MET A 280 15.19 26.06 -8.23
N ALA A 281 15.89 27.10 -7.76
CA ALA A 281 15.68 27.63 -6.41
C ALA A 281 14.25 28.16 -6.18
N GLY A 282 13.67 27.85 -5.00
CA GLY A 282 12.33 28.30 -4.63
C GLY A 282 11.21 27.35 -5.09
N PHE A 283 10.25 27.89 -5.85
CA PHE A 283 9.00 27.16 -6.15
C PHE A 283 9.23 25.90 -7.00
N GLN A 284 10.17 25.93 -7.94
CA GLN A 284 10.53 24.78 -8.79
C GLN A 284 11.10 23.64 -7.95
N SER A 285 12.05 23.94 -7.06
CA SER A 285 12.61 23.00 -6.09
C SER A 285 11.51 22.37 -5.23
N LEU A 286 10.57 23.18 -4.74
CA LEU A 286 9.43 22.68 -3.96
C LEU A 286 8.53 21.73 -4.76
N LEU A 287 8.20 22.06 -6.01
CA LEU A 287 7.41 21.19 -6.89
C LEU A 287 8.13 19.87 -7.17
N ALA A 288 9.42 19.92 -7.49
CA ALA A 288 10.23 18.72 -7.74
C ALA A 288 10.31 17.82 -6.50
N LYS A 289 10.66 18.38 -5.34
CA LYS A 289 10.73 17.66 -4.05
C LYS A 289 9.40 17.02 -3.68
N THR A 290 8.31 17.77 -3.82
CA THR A 290 6.96 17.26 -3.53
C THR A 290 6.61 16.13 -4.48
N THR A 291 6.94 16.24 -5.77
CA THR A 291 6.68 15.19 -6.76
C THR A 291 7.48 13.92 -6.49
N ILE A 292 8.77 14.05 -6.15
CA ILE A 292 9.59 12.90 -5.78
C ILE A 292 9.03 12.23 -4.52
N SER A 293 8.60 12.99 -3.51
CA SER A 293 7.94 12.42 -2.33
C SER A 293 6.64 11.70 -2.68
N GLN A 294 5.81 12.23 -3.58
CA GLN A 294 4.60 11.51 -4.04
C GLN A 294 4.93 10.25 -4.86
N LEU A 295 6.02 10.28 -5.64
CA LEU A 295 6.50 9.12 -6.39
C LEU A 295 6.98 8.00 -5.45
N LEU A 296 7.76 8.33 -4.41
CA LEU A 296 8.23 7.35 -3.42
C LEU A 296 7.06 6.64 -2.72
N ARG A 297 5.97 7.37 -2.43
CA ARG A 297 4.76 6.80 -1.83
C ARG A 297 3.97 5.87 -2.77
N ALA A 298 4.27 5.87 -4.07
CA ALA A 298 3.68 4.95 -5.05
C ALA A 298 4.53 3.68 -5.25
N LEU A 299 5.68 3.58 -4.59
CA LEU A 299 6.52 2.38 -4.59
C LEU A 299 6.01 1.35 -3.58
N THR A 300 6.29 0.08 -3.86
CA THR A 300 6.00 -1.07 -3.00
C THR A 300 7.28 -1.54 -2.34
N SER A 301 7.19 -2.38 -1.29
CA SER A 301 8.37 -2.93 -0.62
C SER A 301 9.28 -3.74 -1.56
N ASN A 302 8.79 -4.25 -2.69
CA ASN A 302 9.62 -4.99 -3.66
C ASN A 302 10.46 -4.07 -4.55
N ASP A 303 10.17 -2.78 -4.55
CA ASP A 303 10.86 -1.79 -5.37
C ASP A 303 12.12 -1.25 -4.70
N TYR A 304 12.98 -0.65 -5.51
CA TYR A 304 14.19 0.01 -5.08
C TYR A 304 14.25 1.43 -5.61
N PHE A 305 14.87 2.32 -4.84
CA PHE A 305 15.09 3.70 -5.23
C PHE A 305 16.51 4.18 -4.90
N LEU A 306 16.94 5.22 -5.60
CA LEU A 306 18.12 6.02 -5.29
C LEU A 306 17.91 7.45 -5.78
N ILE A 307 18.18 8.45 -4.94
CA ILE A 307 17.89 9.86 -5.25
C ILE A 307 19.17 10.68 -5.16
N ILE A 308 19.48 11.36 -6.26
CA ILE A 308 20.77 12.01 -6.49
C ILE A 308 20.54 13.47 -6.86
N GLN A 309 21.16 14.38 -6.12
CA GLN A 309 21.24 15.79 -6.47
C GLN A 309 22.33 16.00 -7.53
N VAL A 310 22.00 16.75 -8.59
CA VAL A 310 22.90 17.12 -9.68
C VAL A 310 23.02 18.64 -9.72
N GLY A 311 24.23 19.15 -9.50
CA GLY A 311 24.52 20.58 -9.49
C GLY A 311 25.81 20.93 -10.22
N GLU A 312 26.47 21.99 -9.76
CA GLU A 312 27.67 22.54 -10.41
C GLU A 312 28.90 21.62 -10.32
N GLY A 313 29.66 21.55 -11.42
CA GLY A 313 30.93 20.84 -11.49
C GLY A 313 30.83 19.31 -11.50
N GLU A 314 29.73 18.76 -12.03
CA GLU A 314 29.47 17.30 -12.15
C GLU A 314 29.44 16.55 -10.81
N ARG A 315 29.40 17.29 -9.69
CA ARG A 315 29.32 16.71 -8.35
C ARG A 315 27.90 16.19 -8.11
N THR A 316 27.81 14.90 -7.83
CA THR A 316 26.59 14.26 -7.35
C THR A 316 26.57 14.23 -5.83
N LYS A 317 25.40 14.38 -5.25
CA LYS A 317 25.21 14.21 -3.80
C LYS A 317 23.95 13.41 -3.53
N ASN A 318 24.10 12.33 -2.77
CA ASN A 318 22.98 11.50 -2.35
C ASN A 318 22.06 12.29 -1.43
N VAL A 319 20.75 12.04 -1.52
CA VAL A 319 19.78 12.61 -0.58
C VAL A 319 19.71 11.74 0.67
N GLY A 320 19.81 12.37 1.84
CA GLY A 320 19.78 11.66 3.10
C GLY A 320 20.99 10.76 3.35
N CYS A 321 20.75 9.63 4.00
CA CYS A 321 21.74 8.58 4.27
C CYS A 321 21.83 7.50 3.18
N PHE A 322 21.00 7.57 2.14
CA PHE A 322 20.87 6.53 1.11
C PHE A 322 21.98 6.63 0.07
N SER A 323 23.10 5.94 0.30
CA SER A 323 24.25 5.98 -0.61
C SER A 323 24.23 4.96 -1.74
N GLU A 324 23.34 3.99 -1.65
CA GLU A 324 23.27 2.83 -2.55
C GLU A 324 21.81 2.51 -2.88
N LYS A 325 21.63 1.52 -3.76
CA LYS A 325 20.30 0.97 -4.09
C LYS A 325 19.56 0.59 -2.80
N THR A 326 18.48 1.31 -2.51
CA THR A 326 17.74 1.18 -1.26
C THR A 326 16.35 0.61 -1.52
N ARG A 327 15.92 -0.37 -0.73
CA ARG A 327 14.58 -0.96 -0.82
C ARG A 327 13.52 0.03 -0.35
N ALA A 328 12.40 0.13 -1.06
CA ALA A 328 11.30 1.05 -0.78
C ALA A 328 10.38 0.56 0.34
N THR A 329 10.95 0.18 1.49
CA THR A 329 10.15 -0.11 2.69
C THR A 329 9.46 1.17 3.17
N PRO A 330 8.32 1.06 3.87
CA PRO A 330 7.67 2.18 4.55
C PRO A 330 8.59 3.17 5.27
N GLU A 331 9.53 2.64 6.05
CA GLU A 331 10.46 3.42 6.86
C GLU A 331 11.43 4.18 5.97
N ASN A 332 12.00 3.51 4.96
CA ASN A 332 12.92 4.13 4.02
C ASN A 332 12.21 5.20 3.18
N VAL A 333 10.98 4.95 2.74
CA VAL A 333 10.17 5.92 2.01
C VAL A 333 9.83 7.14 2.88
N LEU A 334 9.51 6.93 4.16
CA LEU A 334 9.25 8.02 5.10
C LEU A 334 10.50 8.87 5.31
N VAL A 335 11.64 8.24 5.62
CA VAL A 335 12.91 8.94 5.87
C VAL A 335 13.37 9.66 4.62
N ALA A 336 13.35 9.01 3.45
CA ALA A 336 13.70 9.64 2.18
C ALA A 336 12.79 10.83 1.85
N SER A 337 11.48 10.69 2.05
CA SER A 337 10.53 11.80 1.84
C SER A 337 10.83 12.99 2.75
N GLN A 338 11.16 12.75 4.02
CA GLN A 338 11.53 13.80 4.96
C GLN A 338 12.85 14.47 4.55
N ASP A 339 13.88 13.68 4.24
CA ASP A 339 15.20 14.18 3.83
C ASP A 339 15.12 15.03 2.56
N ILE A 340 14.31 14.63 1.57
CA ILE A 340 14.08 15.41 0.34
C ILE A 340 13.45 16.76 0.66
N MET A 341 12.42 16.79 1.51
CA MET A 341 11.74 18.03 1.89
C MET A 341 12.61 18.96 2.74
N LEU A 342 13.58 18.41 3.48
CA LEU A 342 14.54 19.17 4.29
C LEU A 342 15.74 19.72 3.50
N LEU A 343 15.92 19.33 2.23
CA LEU A 343 17.00 19.87 1.40
C LEU A 343 16.87 21.40 1.31
N PRO A 344 17.90 22.18 1.71
CA PRO A 344 17.80 23.63 1.70
C PRO A 344 18.00 24.17 0.29
N ASP A 345 17.15 25.12 -0.12
CA ASP A 345 17.28 25.80 -1.42
C ASP A 345 18.54 26.66 -1.52
N THR A 346 19.26 26.93 -0.43
CA THR A 346 20.58 27.59 -0.49
C THR A 346 21.64 26.74 -1.20
N ASN A 347 21.38 25.44 -1.36
CA ASN A 347 22.25 24.55 -2.16
C ASN A 347 22.00 24.69 -3.66
N ASN A 348 20.92 25.37 -4.05
CA ASN A 348 20.57 25.58 -5.45
C ASN A 348 21.40 26.72 -6.03
N VAL A 349 22.54 26.38 -6.62
CA VAL A 349 23.52 27.34 -7.14
C VAL A 349 24.14 26.84 -8.45
N GLY A 350 24.62 27.78 -9.26
CA GLY A 350 25.32 27.45 -10.51
C GLY A 350 24.42 26.73 -11.51
N ARG A 351 25.01 25.80 -12.28
CA ARG A 351 24.36 25.04 -13.36
C ARG A 351 24.47 23.55 -13.13
N ALA A 352 23.45 22.80 -13.52
CA ALA A 352 23.48 21.35 -13.44
C ALA A 352 24.17 20.73 -14.66
N HIS A 353 25.13 19.83 -14.42
CA HIS A 353 25.83 19.08 -15.46
C HIS A 353 25.46 17.59 -15.39
N PHE A 354 24.68 17.12 -16.37
CA PHE A 354 24.13 15.76 -16.38
C PHE A 354 24.99 14.70 -17.07
N SER A 355 26.08 15.07 -17.77
CA SER A 355 26.89 14.14 -18.55
C SER A 355 27.43 12.96 -17.75
N GLN A 356 28.18 13.23 -16.70
CA GLN A 356 28.74 12.19 -15.85
C GLN A 356 27.68 11.46 -15.00
N PRO A 357 26.73 12.14 -14.33
CA PRO A 357 25.64 11.46 -13.63
C PRO A 357 24.86 10.49 -14.52
N LEU A 358 24.48 10.89 -15.73
CA LEU A 358 23.77 10.01 -16.66
C LEU A 358 24.61 8.78 -17.01
N GLN A 359 25.90 8.95 -17.27
CA GLN A 359 26.78 7.83 -17.58
C GLN A 359 26.87 6.83 -16.42
N ASP A 360 27.07 7.34 -15.20
CA ASP A 360 27.24 6.51 -14.01
C ASP A 360 25.96 5.74 -13.66
N TYR A 361 24.80 6.42 -13.68
CA TYR A 361 23.54 5.80 -13.28
C TYR A 361 22.89 4.96 -14.38
N LEU A 362 23.13 5.25 -15.67
CA LEU A 362 22.76 4.32 -16.75
C LEU A 362 23.55 3.01 -16.63
N ARG A 363 24.83 3.07 -16.25
CA ARG A 363 25.65 1.87 -16.00
C ARG A 363 25.17 1.12 -14.76
N LEU A 364 24.84 1.82 -13.68
CA LEU A 364 24.30 1.22 -12.46
C LEU A 364 23.00 0.46 -12.76
N LEU A 365 22.06 1.11 -13.44
CA LEU A 365 20.78 0.52 -13.84
C LEU A 365 20.97 -0.63 -14.83
N GLY A 366 21.85 -0.49 -15.83
CA GLY A 366 22.13 -1.57 -16.80
C GLY A 366 22.67 -2.84 -16.15
N ASN A 367 23.40 -2.72 -15.04
CA ASN A 367 23.91 -3.86 -14.26
C ASN A 367 22.91 -4.44 -13.25
N SER A 368 21.72 -3.84 -13.10
CA SER A 368 20.71 -4.28 -12.15
C SER A 368 19.81 -5.36 -12.76
N THR A 369 19.15 -6.15 -11.90
CA THR A 369 18.37 -7.33 -12.29
C THR A 369 16.86 -7.11 -12.26
N GLU A 370 16.40 -5.93 -11.85
CA GLU A 370 14.99 -5.61 -11.70
C GLU A 370 14.28 -5.60 -13.05
N CYS A 371 13.00 -5.97 -13.05
CA CYS A 371 12.17 -6.01 -14.26
C CYS A 371 12.15 -4.64 -14.96
N HIS A 372 11.95 -3.59 -14.16
CA HIS A 372 11.99 -2.22 -14.60
C HIS A 372 13.23 -1.50 -14.09
N ARG A 373 14.02 -0.98 -15.02
CA ARG A 373 15.18 -0.14 -14.75
C ARG A 373 14.83 1.27 -15.21
N VAL A 374 14.64 2.19 -14.27
CA VAL A 374 14.05 3.50 -14.54
C VAL A 374 14.99 4.62 -14.10
N LEU A 375 15.25 5.56 -15.00
CA LEU A 375 15.97 6.79 -14.69
C LEU A 375 15.03 7.98 -14.88
N ILE A 376 14.91 8.84 -13.88
CA ILE A 376 14.01 9.99 -13.91
C ILE A 376 14.81 11.26 -13.70
N VAL A 377 14.64 12.25 -14.57
CA VAL A 377 15.28 13.55 -14.47
C VAL A 377 14.25 14.62 -14.13
N PHE A 378 14.44 15.36 -13.05
CA PHE A 378 13.68 16.57 -12.72
C PHE A 378 14.56 17.78 -12.93
N SER A 379 14.21 18.65 -13.88
CA SER A 379 14.97 19.87 -14.23
C SER A 379 14.02 20.91 -14.83
N ASP A 380 14.37 22.19 -14.77
CA ASP A 380 13.64 23.28 -15.43
C ASP A 380 14.06 23.53 -16.89
N GLY A 381 15.02 22.74 -17.38
CA GLY A 381 15.49 22.77 -18.78
C GLY A 381 16.49 23.89 -19.03
N GLU A 382 17.77 23.53 -19.20
CA GLU A 382 18.86 24.48 -19.40
C GLU A 382 19.43 24.42 -20.83
N LYS A 383 19.56 25.58 -21.47
CA LYS A 383 20.05 25.70 -22.85
C LYS A 383 21.56 25.59 -22.94
N GLU A 384 22.27 26.03 -21.89
CA GLU A 384 23.74 26.03 -21.89
C GLU A 384 24.33 24.66 -21.51
N THR A 385 23.63 23.90 -20.68
CA THR A 385 23.99 22.54 -20.25
C THR A 385 22.86 21.55 -20.51
N PRO A 386 22.44 21.38 -21.78
CA PRO A 386 21.32 20.52 -22.10
C PRO A 386 21.63 19.04 -21.80
N LEU A 387 20.58 18.24 -21.63
CA LEU A 387 20.75 16.79 -21.49
C LEU A 387 21.50 16.21 -22.72
N PRO A 388 22.58 15.45 -22.51
CA PRO A 388 23.46 14.98 -23.57
C PRO A 388 22.86 13.77 -24.31
N VAL A 389 22.04 14.05 -25.32
CA VAL A 389 21.34 13.04 -26.14
C VAL A 389 22.27 11.96 -26.69
N ASP A 390 23.42 12.35 -27.24
CA ASP A 390 24.36 11.40 -27.86
C ASP A 390 25.04 10.50 -26.82
N LEU A 391 25.28 11.01 -25.61
CA LEU A 391 25.82 10.22 -24.49
C LEU A 391 24.80 9.16 -24.06
N VAL A 392 23.53 9.55 -23.90
CA VAL A 392 22.46 8.60 -23.54
C VAL A 392 22.32 7.53 -24.63
N ARG A 393 22.30 7.92 -25.91
CA ARG A 393 22.23 6.99 -27.03
C ARG A 393 23.40 6.00 -27.07
N ALA A 394 24.60 6.45 -26.67
CA ALA A 394 25.78 5.59 -26.63
C ALA A 394 25.76 4.59 -25.46
N ASN A 395 25.14 4.95 -24.32
CA ASN A 395 25.16 4.15 -23.10
C ASN A 395 23.90 3.29 -22.86
N ASN A 396 22.77 3.58 -23.51
CA ASN A 396 21.52 2.81 -23.39
C ASN A 396 21.07 2.22 -24.74
N LYS A 397 21.97 1.53 -25.46
CA LYS A 397 21.72 1.05 -26.82
C LYS A 397 20.60 0.00 -26.91
N ASP A 398 20.54 -0.87 -25.93
CA ASP A 398 19.59 -1.97 -25.88
C ASP A 398 18.22 -1.54 -25.31
N LEU A 399 18.07 -0.25 -24.98
CA LEU A 399 16.86 0.36 -24.42
C LEU A 399 16.36 -0.38 -23.17
N GLU A 400 17.33 -0.83 -22.37
CA GLU A 400 17.12 -1.56 -21.12
C GLU A 400 16.65 -0.63 -20.00
N VAL A 401 17.14 0.61 -20.00
CA VAL A 401 16.74 1.64 -19.04
C VAL A 401 15.65 2.50 -19.66
N GLN A 402 14.52 2.64 -18.97
CA GLN A 402 13.46 3.58 -19.32
C GLN A 402 13.78 4.95 -18.75
N ILE A 403 13.73 6.00 -19.57
CA ILE A 403 14.11 7.36 -19.14
C ILE A 403 12.90 8.30 -19.19
N PHE A 404 12.58 8.90 -18.04
CA PHE A 404 11.55 9.92 -17.91
C PHE A 404 12.20 11.27 -17.60
N SER A 405 11.64 12.33 -18.17
CA SER A 405 12.10 13.70 -17.89
C SER A 405 10.92 14.59 -17.53
N PHE A 406 11.01 15.27 -16.40
CA PHE A 406 10.00 16.21 -15.93
C PHE A 406 10.55 17.62 -15.99
N LEU A 407 9.95 18.43 -16.86
CA LEU A 407 10.23 19.85 -16.97
C LEU A 407 9.50 20.59 -15.86
N VAL A 408 10.23 21.14 -14.90
CA VAL A 408 9.67 21.81 -13.73
C VAL A 408 9.60 23.32 -13.95
N GLY A 409 8.43 23.91 -13.73
CA GLY A 409 8.18 25.33 -13.94
C GLY A 409 7.61 25.69 -15.33
N GLY A 410 7.51 26.99 -15.59
CA GLY A 410 6.77 27.56 -16.73
C GLY A 410 7.54 27.69 -18.05
N GLY A 411 8.70 27.03 -18.19
CA GLY A 411 9.55 27.13 -19.38
C GLY A 411 8.93 26.54 -20.67
N PRO A 412 9.44 26.93 -21.85
CA PRO A 412 9.11 26.26 -23.11
C PRO A 412 9.64 24.82 -23.11
N ASP A 413 9.07 23.97 -23.96
CA ASP A 413 9.45 22.56 -24.06
C ASP A 413 10.94 22.40 -24.39
N ASP A 414 11.64 21.62 -23.57
CA ASP A 414 13.04 21.28 -23.82
C ASP A 414 13.12 20.11 -24.82
N ALA A 415 13.70 20.39 -25.99
CA ALA A 415 13.82 19.41 -27.07
C ALA A 415 14.69 18.20 -26.67
N ASN A 416 15.74 18.42 -25.88
CA ASN A 416 16.66 17.34 -25.48
C ASN A 416 16.01 16.45 -24.43
N MET A 417 15.32 17.01 -23.43
CA MET A 417 14.53 16.22 -22.46
C MET A 417 13.46 15.37 -23.16
N LYS A 418 12.79 15.94 -24.16
CA LYS A 418 11.83 15.21 -24.99
C LYS A 418 12.49 14.07 -25.76
N ILE A 419 13.60 14.35 -26.44
CA ILE A 419 14.33 13.35 -27.23
C ILE A 419 14.86 12.23 -26.34
N VAL A 420 15.52 12.56 -25.22
CA VAL A 420 16.04 11.60 -24.25
C VAL A 420 14.92 10.69 -23.74
N SER A 421 13.75 11.24 -23.39
CA SER A 421 12.67 10.39 -22.87
C SER A 421 12.06 9.49 -23.95
N CYS A 422 11.65 10.09 -25.08
CA CYS A 422 10.95 9.37 -26.15
C CYS A 422 11.83 8.31 -26.85
N GLN A 423 13.15 8.52 -26.94
CA GLN A 423 14.06 7.53 -27.53
C GLN A 423 14.39 6.37 -26.58
N ASN A 424 14.03 6.48 -25.29
CA ASN A 424 14.37 5.49 -24.26
C ASN A 424 13.11 4.97 -23.55
N ARG A 425 12.04 4.69 -24.30
CA ARG A 425 10.79 4.07 -23.83
C ARG A 425 10.10 4.77 -22.64
N GLY A 426 10.45 6.01 -22.34
CA GLY A 426 9.77 6.81 -21.33
C GLY A 426 9.01 7.97 -21.95
N ARG A 427 8.60 8.90 -21.09
CA ARG A 427 7.80 10.07 -21.47
C ARG A 427 8.34 11.32 -20.81
N MET A 428 8.10 12.46 -21.46
CA MET A 428 8.37 13.77 -20.88
C MET A 428 7.09 14.32 -20.27
N GLY A 429 7.14 14.68 -18.98
CA GLY A 429 6.08 15.38 -18.26
C GLY A 429 6.43 16.84 -18.01
N LYS A 430 5.44 17.63 -17.59
CA LYS A 430 5.61 19.02 -17.15
C LYS A 430 4.98 19.20 -15.78
N ILE A 431 5.65 19.94 -14.90
CA ILE A 431 5.19 20.21 -13.53
C ILE A 431 5.28 21.71 -13.31
N ARG A 432 4.18 22.42 -13.57
CA ARG A 432 4.09 23.89 -13.48
C ARG A 432 3.48 24.32 -12.16
N GLU A 433 2.57 23.51 -11.64
CA GLU A 433 1.83 23.78 -10.42
C GLU A 433 1.58 22.51 -9.62
N TYR A 434 0.99 22.66 -8.43
CA TYR A 434 0.70 21.53 -7.53
C TYR A 434 -0.23 20.49 -8.14
N PHE A 435 -1.16 20.90 -9.01
CA PHE A 435 -2.10 19.98 -9.66
C PHE A 435 -1.43 19.06 -10.69
N ASP A 436 -0.24 19.41 -11.20
CA ASP A 436 0.50 18.57 -12.15
C ASP A 436 1.26 17.41 -11.46
N ILE A 437 1.39 17.45 -10.12
CA ILE A 437 2.21 16.50 -9.37
C ILE A 437 1.67 15.07 -9.47
N ILE A 438 0.38 14.87 -9.25
CA ILE A 438 -0.23 13.53 -9.31
C ILE A 438 -0.25 12.99 -10.74
N PRO A 439 -0.67 13.76 -11.77
CA PRO A 439 -0.53 13.35 -13.17
C PRO A 439 0.91 12.97 -13.55
N ALA A 440 1.93 13.64 -13.02
CA ALA A 440 3.33 13.29 -13.27
C ALA A 440 3.71 11.92 -12.70
N VAL A 441 3.26 11.60 -11.48
CA VAL A 441 3.46 10.27 -10.87
C VAL A 441 2.72 9.20 -11.67
N LEU A 442 1.46 9.45 -12.03
CA LEU A 442 0.64 8.52 -12.80
C LEU A 442 1.24 8.24 -14.18
N LEU A 443 1.79 9.25 -14.85
CA LEU A 443 2.48 9.08 -16.12
C LEU A 443 3.64 8.07 -16.04
N ILE A 444 4.33 7.97 -14.90
CA ILE A 444 5.36 6.96 -14.67
C ILE A 444 4.71 5.60 -14.45
N THR A 445 3.80 5.47 -13.48
CA THR A 445 3.19 4.18 -13.12
C THR A 445 2.46 3.54 -14.29
N ASP A 446 1.72 4.35 -15.07
CA ASP A 446 0.96 3.89 -16.23
C ASP A 446 1.88 3.51 -17.40
N SER A 447 3.05 4.13 -17.52
CA SER A 447 4.04 3.75 -18.55
C SER A 447 4.81 2.47 -18.17
N LEU A 448 4.90 2.17 -16.88
CA LEU A 448 5.50 0.95 -16.35
C LEU A 448 4.49 -0.20 -16.25
N ALA A 449 3.20 0.07 -16.46
CA ALA A 449 2.17 -0.97 -16.55
C ALA A 449 2.55 -1.93 -17.67
N LEU A 450 2.94 -3.15 -17.29
CA LEU A 450 3.27 -4.19 -18.24
C LEU A 450 2.17 -5.26 -18.24
N PRO A 451 2.13 -6.04 -19.32
CA PRO A 451 1.65 -7.40 -19.26
C PRO A 451 2.53 -8.24 -18.29
N THR A 452 2.48 -7.97 -16.98
CA THR A 452 3.07 -8.83 -15.94
C THR A 452 2.45 -10.21 -16.02
N SER A 453 3.16 -11.25 -15.61
CA SER A 453 2.63 -12.63 -15.58
C SER A 453 1.18 -12.70 -15.07
N ARG A 454 0.37 -13.63 -15.61
CA ARG A 454 -0.97 -13.97 -15.08
C ARG A 454 -0.86 -14.68 -13.73
N HIS A 455 -0.23 -14.03 -12.77
CA HIS A 455 -0.03 -14.46 -11.40
C HIS A 455 -0.81 -13.55 -10.48
N ILE A 456 -1.17 -14.10 -9.33
CA ILE A 456 -1.87 -13.36 -8.30
C ILE A 456 -0.83 -12.64 -7.46
N HIS A 457 -1.07 -11.36 -7.23
CA HIS A 457 -0.24 -10.51 -6.40
C HIS A 457 -0.92 -10.30 -5.06
N TYR A 458 -0.16 -10.42 -3.97
CA TYR A 458 -0.62 -10.18 -2.62
C TYR A 458 -0.02 -8.88 -2.12
N THR A 459 -0.84 -8.01 -1.56
CA THR A 459 -0.37 -6.73 -1.01
C THR A 459 -1.08 -6.44 0.30
N LEU A 460 -0.30 -6.27 1.37
CA LEU A 460 -0.82 -5.76 2.62
C LEU A 460 -0.97 -4.26 2.55
N TYR A 461 -2.12 -3.77 2.98
CA TYR A 461 -2.37 -2.36 3.03
C TYR A 461 -3.52 -2.04 4.00
N ARG A 462 -3.78 -0.75 4.17
CA ARG A 462 -4.94 -0.28 4.92
C ARG A 462 -6.05 -0.04 3.92
N GLY A 463 -7.08 -0.86 4.05
CA GLY A 463 -8.30 -0.77 3.27
C GLY A 463 -8.94 0.61 3.35
N ILE A 464 -9.83 0.87 2.40
CA ILE A 464 -10.64 2.10 2.37
C ILE A 464 -11.49 2.23 3.64
N SER A 465 -11.91 1.09 4.20
CA SER A 465 -12.61 0.95 5.48
C SER A 465 -11.77 1.41 6.68
N GLY A 466 -10.45 1.56 6.51
CA GLY A 466 -9.48 1.83 7.57
C GLY A 466 -8.93 0.57 8.23
N SER A 467 -9.40 -0.61 7.83
CA SER A 467 -8.96 -1.93 8.33
C SER A 467 -7.66 -2.40 7.69
N TYR A 468 -6.96 -3.32 8.36
CA TYR A 468 -5.78 -3.96 7.82
C TYR A 468 -6.18 -5.16 6.95
N GLU A 469 -5.89 -5.08 5.65
CA GLU A 469 -6.44 -6.00 4.66
C GLU A 469 -5.33 -6.56 3.77
N LEU A 470 -5.48 -7.83 3.38
CA LEU A 470 -4.62 -8.47 2.39
C LEU A 470 -5.33 -8.42 1.03
N ALA A 471 -4.89 -7.51 0.16
CA ALA A 471 -5.37 -7.44 -1.21
C ALA A 471 -4.79 -8.60 -2.03
N MET A 472 -5.67 -9.37 -2.66
CA MET A 472 -5.36 -10.39 -3.64
C MET A 472 -5.74 -9.85 -5.03
N GLY A 473 -4.75 -9.40 -5.81
CA GLY A 473 -4.94 -8.78 -7.12
C GLY A 473 -4.56 -9.69 -8.29
N LEU A 474 -5.28 -9.59 -9.41
CA LEU A 474 -4.99 -10.29 -10.66
C LEU A 474 -5.12 -9.32 -11.86
N PRO A 475 -4.12 -9.22 -12.74
CA PRO A 475 -4.17 -8.33 -13.90
C PRO A 475 -5.12 -8.84 -14.98
N LEU A 476 -5.86 -7.91 -15.57
CA LEU A 476 -6.80 -8.13 -16.68
C LEU A 476 -6.14 -7.82 -18.02
N TRP A 477 -6.49 -8.58 -19.06
CA TRP A 477 -5.84 -8.51 -20.36
C TRP A 477 -6.79 -8.20 -21.51
N LYS A 478 -6.30 -7.37 -22.44
CA LYS A 478 -6.93 -7.17 -23.73
C LYS A 478 -6.59 -8.35 -24.64
N SER A 479 -7.56 -9.20 -24.97
CA SER A 479 -7.38 -10.36 -25.87
C SER A 479 -6.77 -10.01 -27.24
N SER A 480 -6.89 -8.75 -27.69
CA SER A 480 -6.42 -8.28 -29.00
C SER A 480 -4.96 -7.81 -29.00
N THR A 481 -4.51 -7.13 -27.96
CA THR A 481 -3.16 -6.52 -27.89
C THR A 481 -2.24 -7.20 -26.90
N ASN A 482 -2.77 -8.10 -26.07
CA ASN A 482 -2.05 -8.71 -24.95
C ASN A 482 -1.45 -7.64 -24.01
N GLU A 483 -2.14 -6.52 -23.85
CA GLU A 483 -1.82 -5.46 -22.91
C GLU A 483 -2.76 -5.55 -21.71
N THR A 484 -2.27 -5.17 -20.52
CA THR A 484 -3.15 -5.01 -19.37
C THR A 484 -4.02 -3.76 -19.51
N PHE A 485 -5.21 -3.78 -18.90
CA PHE A 485 -6.12 -2.62 -18.87
C PHE A 485 -6.64 -2.30 -17.47
N GLY A 486 -6.14 -3.02 -16.46
CA GLY A 486 -6.70 -2.98 -15.12
C GLY A 486 -6.49 -4.29 -14.39
N ILE A 487 -7.13 -4.38 -13.24
CA ILE A 487 -7.05 -5.53 -12.35
C ILE A 487 -8.42 -5.82 -11.76
N VAL A 488 -8.61 -7.07 -11.34
CA VAL A 488 -9.60 -7.42 -10.33
C VAL A 488 -8.90 -7.74 -9.04
N GLY A 489 -9.53 -7.47 -7.90
CA GLY A 489 -8.95 -7.83 -6.62
C GLY A 489 -9.99 -8.08 -5.54
N PHE A 490 -9.58 -8.84 -4.54
CA PHE A 490 -10.33 -9.11 -3.32
C PHE A 490 -9.53 -8.65 -2.10
N ASP A 491 -10.16 -7.92 -1.20
CA ASP A 491 -9.61 -7.62 0.11
C ASP A 491 -10.01 -8.71 1.10
N ILE A 492 -9.00 -9.46 1.55
CA ILE A 492 -9.16 -10.62 2.42
C ILE A 492 -8.86 -10.19 3.86
N PRO A 493 -9.79 -10.43 4.81
CA PRO A 493 -9.55 -10.20 6.24
C PRO A 493 -8.64 -11.30 6.80
N TYR A 494 -7.35 -11.24 6.47
CA TYR A 494 -6.41 -12.34 6.71
C TYR A 494 -6.21 -12.66 8.20
N GLN A 495 -6.31 -11.64 9.08
CA GLN A 495 -6.26 -11.84 10.53
C GLN A 495 -7.45 -12.67 11.04
N GLN A 496 -8.63 -12.51 10.45
CA GLN A 496 -9.81 -13.30 10.78
C GLN A 496 -9.66 -14.74 10.29
N LEU A 497 -9.15 -14.94 9.06
CA LEU A 497 -8.81 -16.27 8.54
C LEU A 497 -7.87 -17.04 9.46
N LEU A 498 -6.80 -16.39 9.93
CA LEU A 498 -5.84 -17.01 10.85
C LEU A 498 -6.50 -17.33 12.20
N THR A 499 -7.32 -16.41 12.72
CA THR A 499 -8.04 -16.61 14.00
C THR A 499 -9.00 -17.80 13.92
N ASP A 500 -9.78 -17.89 12.85
CA ASP A 500 -10.71 -19.01 12.62
C ASP A 500 -9.96 -20.34 12.49
N ALA A 501 -8.82 -20.34 11.79
CA ALA A 501 -7.98 -21.53 11.63
C ALA A 501 -7.39 -22.01 12.98
N LEU A 502 -7.06 -21.08 13.88
CA LEU A 502 -6.48 -21.36 15.21
C LEU A 502 -7.52 -21.73 16.27
N GLN A 503 -8.77 -21.31 16.12
CA GLN A 503 -9.82 -21.41 17.15
C GLN A 503 -10.01 -22.85 17.68
N LYS A 504 -9.79 -23.87 16.82
CA LYS A 504 -9.95 -25.29 17.20
C LYS A 504 -8.89 -25.81 18.18
N TYR A 505 -7.71 -25.18 18.28
CA TYR A 505 -6.56 -25.75 18.99
C TYR A 505 -6.37 -25.26 20.43
N ARG A 506 -7.08 -24.21 20.86
CA ARG A 506 -7.04 -23.69 22.25
C ARG A 506 -5.61 -23.57 22.82
N ILE A 507 -4.69 -22.96 22.07
CA ILE A 507 -3.23 -22.89 22.33
C ILE A 507 -2.78 -22.11 23.60
N GLY A 508 -3.68 -21.89 24.56
CA GLY A 508 -3.39 -21.13 25.79
C GLY A 508 -3.19 -19.63 25.56
N ALA A 509 -3.09 -18.87 26.65
CA ALA A 509 -2.98 -17.40 26.57
C ALA A 509 -1.61 -16.90 26.05
N SER A 510 -0.58 -17.72 26.14
CA SER A 510 0.79 -17.39 25.71
C SER A 510 1.11 -17.89 24.30
N GLY A 511 0.31 -18.79 23.74
CA GLY A 511 0.49 -19.31 22.39
C GLY A 511 -0.19 -18.42 21.36
N TYR A 512 0.51 -18.12 20.27
CA TYR A 512 -0.04 -17.39 19.14
C TYR A 512 0.64 -17.86 17.85
N ALA A 513 0.02 -17.53 16.71
CA ALA A 513 0.65 -17.66 15.41
C ALA A 513 0.73 -16.29 14.76
N PHE A 514 1.71 -16.13 13.88
CA PHE A 514 1.89 -14.98 13.04
C PHE A 514 2.28 -15.46 11.64
N VAL A 515 2.08 -14.59 10.65
CA VAL A 515 2.38 -14.89 9.25
C VAL A 515 3.28 -13.79 8.71
N VAL A 516 4.29 -14.18 7.94
CA VAL A 516 5.25 -13.29 7.29
C VAL A 516 5.28 -13.54 5.79
N ASP A 517 5.64 -12.52 5.03
CA ASP A 517 5.97 -12.66 3.61
C ASP A 517 7.43 -13.12 3.41
N ASN A 518 7.83 -13.26 2.15
CA ASN A 518 9.19 -13.65 1.75
C ASN A 518 10.24 -12.55 1.98
N ASN A 519 9.83 -11.36 2.41
CA ASN A 519 10.70 -10.25 2.77
C ASN A 519 10.89 -10.10 4.28
N GLY A 520 10.11 -10.84 5.09
CA GLY A 520 10.09 -10.75 6.55
C GLY A 520 9.09 -9.74 7.08
N GLU A 521 8.16 -9.29 6.26
CA GLU A 521 7.10 -8.35 6.61
C GLU A 521 5.90 -9.11 7.16
N LEU A 522 5.33 -8.63 8.27
CA LEU A 522 4.21 -9.27 8.96
C LEU A 522 2.91 -9.11 8.17
N VAL A 523 2.34 -10.24 7.75
CA VAL A 523 0.99 -10.36 7.17
C VAL A 523 -0.08 -10.40 8.26
N SER A 524 0.23 -11.07 9.38
CA SER A 524 -0.68 -11.11 10.53
C SER A 524 0.10 -11.34 11.80
N HIS A 525 -0.26 -10.62 12.85
CA HIS A 525 0.31 -10.78 14.18
C HIS A 525 -0.71 -10.31 15.24
N PRO A 526 -0.84 -10.98 16.40
CA PRO A 526 -1.83 -10.61 17.43
C PRO A 526 -1.69 -9.18 17.96
N ALA A 527 -0.49 -8.61 17.94
CA ALA A 527 -0.23 -7.24 18.36
C ALA A 527 -0.65 -6.18 17.31
N ILE A 528 -0.86 -6.59 16.05
CA ILE A 528 -1.45 -5.73 15.01
C ILE A 528 -2.95 -5.69 15.27
N SER A 529 -3.37 -4.72 16.08
CA SER A 529 -4.77 -4.44 16.36
C SER A 529 -5.26 -3.26 15.53
N GLU A 530 -6.58 -3.11 15.36
CA GLU A 530 -7.16 -1.93 14.72
C GLU A 530 -6.70 -0.62 15.39
N GLN A 531 -6.56 -0.61 16.71
CA GLN A 531 -6.06 0.57 17.45
C GLN A 531 -4.60 0.88 17.09
N PHE A 532 -3.77 -0.16 16.94
CA PHE A 532 -2.40 0.01 16.48
C PHE A 532 -2.38 0.58 15.06
N VAL A 533 -3.18 0.03 14.14
CA VAL A 533 -3.28 0.51 12.75
C VAL A 533 -3.78 1.95 12.68
N GLN A 534 -4.76 2.33 13.51
CA GLN A 534 -5.27 3.70 13.59
C GLN A 534 -4.26 4.69 14.19
N SER A 535 -3.31 4.22 15.00
CA SER A 535 -2.24 5.05 15.55
C SER A 535 -1.16 5.41 14.52
N LEU A 536 -1.08 4.65 13.41
CA LEU A 536 -0.17 4.95 12.32
C LEU A 536 -0.69 6.15 11.53
N SER A 537 0.11 7.22 11.50
CA SER A 537 -0.27 8.51 10.90
C SER A 537 -0.29 8.51 9.37
N ASP A 538 0.19 7.43 8.73
CA ASP A 538 0.43 7.38 7.30
C ASP A 538 0.08 6.00 6.73
N ASP A 539 -0.72 5.95 5.66
CA ASP A 539 -1.08 4.74 4.90
C ASP A 539 0.14 3.97 4.37
N SER A 540 1.31 4.63 4.32
CA SER A 540 2.56 4.04 3.88
C SER A 540 3.32 3.28 4.98
N LEU A 541 2.85 3.23 6.24
CA LEU A 541 3.55 2.61 7.41
C LEU A 541 3.13 1.17 7.77
N LEU A 542 2.57 0.43 6.83
CA LEU A 542 1.81 -0.80 7.14
C LEU A 542 2.56 -2.10 6.90
N SER A 543 3.76 -2.01 6.37
CA SER A 543 4.68 -3.13 6.39
C SER A 543 5.58 -3.00 7.61
N LEU A 544 5.48 -3.98 8.50
CA LEU A 544 6.28 -4.07 9.72
C LEU A 544 7.16 -5.31 9.58
N ASP A 545 8.46 -5.16 9.75
CA ASP A 545 9.34 -6.33 9.84
C ASP A 545 8.94 -7.18 11.06
N MET A 546 9.00 -8.50 10.93
CA MET A 546 8.76 -9.48 11.98
C MET A 546 9.53 -9.17 13.26
N ASP A 547 10.74 -8.62 13.13
CA ASP A 547 11.60 -8.21 14.25
C ASP A 547 10.95 -7.12 15.14
N TYR A 548 9.93 -6.40 14.65
CA TYR A 548 9.27 -5.32 15.39
C TYR A 548 8.49 -5.83 16.62
N PHE A 549 7.78 -6.96 16.49
CA PHE A 549 7.03 -7.55 17.61
C PHE A 549 7.70 -8.78 18.21
N GLU A 550 8.58 -9.43 17.45
CA GLU A 550 9.27 -10.62 17.90
C GLU A 550 10.56 -10.24 18.65
N PHE A 551 11.70 -10.78 18.23
CA PHE A 551 12.91 -10.73 19.02
C PHE A 551 13.86 -9.65 18.52
N PRO A 552 14.36 -8.76 19.40
CA PRO A 552 15.35 -7.77 19.01
C PRO A 552 16.65 -8.46 18.58
N LEU A 553 17.22 -7.98 17.47
CA LEU A 553 18.41 -8.36 16.67
C LEU A 553 19.69 -8.85 17.39
N SER A 554 19.69 -9.02 18.71
CA SER A 554 20.84 -9.46 19.52
C SER A 554 20.97 -10.98 19.69
N SER A 555 19.97 -11.78 19.28
CA SER A 555 20.01 -13.25 19.37
C SER A 555 20.46 -13.88 18.06
N THR A 556 21.62 -14.55 18.05
CA THR A 556 22.09 -15.31 16.88
C THR A 556 21.12 -16.42 16.48
N GLN A 557 20.45 -17.04 17.47
CA GLN A 557 19.44 -18.09 17.24
C GLN A 557 18.22 -17.55 16.48
N TRP A 558 17.83 -16.30 16.72
CA TRP A 558 16.73 -15.67 15.99
C TRP A 558 17.11 -15.36 14.56
N ALA A 559 18.33 -14.85 14.32
CA ALA A 559 18.80 -14.56 12.97
C ALA A 559 18.83 -15.81 12.08
N GLU A 560 19.32 -16.94 12.59
CA GLU A 560 19.30 -18.23 11.90
C GLU A 560 17.87 -18.73 11.61
N LEU A 561 16.97 -18.57 12.58
CA LEU A 561 15.56 -18.92 12.43
C LEU A 561 14.89 -18.04 11.35
N ARG A 562 15.11 -16.73 11.38
CA ARG A 562 14.60 -15.77 10.39
C ARG A 562 15.05 -16.15 8.99
N GLU A 563 16.34 -16.43 8.78
CA GLU A 563 16.85 -16.87 7.48
C GLU A 563 16.17 -18.17 7.00
N THR A 564 15.95 -19.11 7.92
CA THR A 564 15.27 -20.38 7.59
C THR A 564 13.81 -20.16 7.21
N ILE A 565 13.09 -19.27 7.90
CA ILE A 565 11.70 -18.89 7.55
C ILE A 565 11.65 -18.25 6.16
N LEU A 566 12.53 -17.27 5.90
CA LEU A 566 12.50 -16.50 4.63
C LEU A 566 12.96 -17.31 3.42
N THR A 567 13.77 -18.34 3.62
CA THR A 567 14.22 -19.24 2.55
C THR A 567 13.24 -20.37 2.26
N GLY A 568 12.09 -20.42 2.93
CA GLY A 568 11.08 -21.44 2.71
C GLY A 568 11.37 -22.75 3.44
N GLY A 569 12.03 -22.69 4.60
CA GLY A 569 12.30 -23.86 5.43
C GLY A 569 11.13 -24.22 6.35
N HIS A 570 11.18 -25.44 6.89
CA HIS A 570 10.26 -25.91 7.93
C HIS A 570 11.06 -26.35 9.16
N GLY A 571 10.56 -26.10 10.36
CA GLY A 571 11.26 -26.54 11.56
C GLY A 571 10.66 -26.10 12.88
N GLN A 572 11.42 -26.39 13.93
CA GLN A 572 11.15 -26.00 15.31
C GLN A 572 12.43 -25.45 15.92
N SER A 573 12.30 -24.37 16.69
CA SER A 573 13.39 -23.80 17.47
C SER A 573 12.90 -23.42 18.87
N SER A 574 13.79 -23.50 19.86
CA SER A 574 13.52 -23.05 21.22
C SER A 574 14.49 -21.93 21.56
N ILE A 575 13.95 -20.73 21.78
CA ILE A 575 14.72 -19.51 22.00
C ILE A 575 14.48 -19.05 23.43
N ALA A 576 15.56 -18.86 24.17
CA ALA A 576 15.53 -18.29 25.51
C ALA A 576 15.96 -16.83 25.44
N THR A 577 15.13 -15.91 25.95
CA THR A 577 15.47 -14.47 25.95
C THR A 577 15.55 -13.90 27.35
N TRP A 578 16.30 -12.81 27.48
CA TRP A 578 16.56 -12.15 28.76
C TRP A 578 15.55 -11.03 29.07
N ALA A 579 14.76 -10.60 28.07
CA ALA A 579 13.83 -9.47 28.21
C ALA A 579 12.55 -9.84 28.99
N LEU A 580 12.19 -11.11 29.02
CA LEU A 580 11.18 -11.71 29.88
C LEU A 580 11.72 -13.09 30.28
N VAL A 581 11.59 -13.50 31.53
CA VAL A 581 11.97 -14.87 31.97
C VAL A 581 10.98 -15.87 31.38
N GLU A 582 10.98 -16.01 30.06
CA GLU A 582 10.13 -16.89 29.26
C GLU A 582 11.01 -17.58 28.21
N ARG A 583 11.03 -18.92 28.22
CA ARG A 583 11.47 -19.70 27.06
C ARG A 583 10.29 -19.83 26.12
N ARG A 584 10.50 -19.55 24.83
CA ARG A 584 9.47 -19.73 23.80
C ARG A 584 9.91 -20.81 22.83
N GLU A 585 8.97 -21.67 22.49
CA GLU A 585 9.11 -22.62 21.38
C GLU A 585 8.39 -22.04 20.17
N VAL A 586 9.09 -22.03 19.03
CA VAL A 586 8.59 -21.50 17.76
C VAL A 586 8.56 -22.64 16.75
N TRP A 587 7.39 -22.89 16.18
CA TRP A 587 7.18 -23.83 15.08
C TRP A 587 6.79 -23.04 13.84
N PHE A 588 7.38 -23.36 12.69
CA PHE A 588 7.15 -22.61 11.46
C PHE A 588 7.10 -23.54 10.25
N ILE A 589 6.25 -23.17 9.30
CA ILE A 589 6.07 -23.80 8.01
C ILE A 589 5.89 -22.68 6.99
N SER A 590 6.73 -22.68 5.95
CA SER A 590 6.65 -21.71 4.84
C SER A 590 5.71 -22.14 3.74
#